data_AF-D7JC30-F1
#
_entry.id   AF-D7JC30-F1
#
_cell.length_a   1.000
_cell.length_b   1.000
_cell.length_c   1.000
_cell.angle_alpha   90.00
_cell.angle_beta   90.00
_cell.angle_gamma   90.00
#
_symmetry.space_group_name_H-M   'P 1'
#
loop_
_entity.id
_entity.type
_entity.pdbx_description
1 polymer ?
#
loop_
_entity_poly.entity_id
_entity_poly.type
_entity_poly.pdbx_seq_one_letter_code
_entity_poly.pdbx_strand_id
1 'polypeptide(L)' 'MDELKRILNNLISVTDNIYRLELYKNFLNDISDMAFTTEKDMINKMYVNFSGLFAHSELDKKEYGILKQLLQHLEKVH' A
#
# COMPACT_ATOMS: atom_id res chain seq x y z
N MET A 1 -4.13 9.99 5.94
CA MET A 1 -2.81 9.40 6.28
C MET A 1 -2.86 8.27 7.31
N ASP A 2 -3.49 8.41 8.48
CA ASP A 2 -3.47 7.35 9.50
C ASP A 2 -4.10 6.02 9.03
N GLU A 3 -5.16 6.11 8.24
CA GLU A 3 -5.81 4.93 7.66
C GLU A 3 -4.88 4.18 6.68
N LEU A 4 -4.12 4.90 5.85
CA LEU A 4 -3.11 4.30 4.97
C LEU A 4 -2.02 3.57 5.78
N LYS A 5 -1.51 4.22 6.83
CA LYS A 5 -0.52 3.62 7.74
C LYS A 5 -1.06 2.35 8.39
N ARG A 6 -2.33 2.36 8.82
CA ARG A 6 -3.00 1.20 9.41
C ARG A 6 -3.09 0.04 8.42
N ILE A 7 -3.55 0.30 7.19
CA ILE A 7 -3.70 -0.74 6.16
C ILE A 7 -2.33 -1.32 5.76
N LEU A 8 -1.29 -0.48 5.61
CA LEU A 8 0.07 -0.94 5.30
C LEU A 8 0.65 -1.81 6.41
N ASN A 9 0.46 -1.45 7.68
CA ASN A 9 0.89 -2.29 8.81
C ASN A 9 0.19 -3.66 8.80
N ASN A 10 -1.09 -3.71 8.44
CA ASN A 10 -1.81 -4.97 8.28
C ASN A 10 -1.18 -5.82 7.17
N LEU A 11 -0.85 -5.25 6.01
CA LEU A 11 -0.16 -5.95 4.92
C LEU A 11 1.20 -6.51 5.36
N ILE A 12 2.01 -5.70 6.04
CA ILE A 12 3.31 -6.11 6.61
C ILE A 12 3.17 -7.31 7.55
N SER A 13 2.09 -7.37 8.34
CA SER A 13 1.88 -8.44 9.32
C SER A 13 1.40 -9.77 8.72
N VAL A 14 0.90 -9.76 7.48
CA VAL A 14 0.29 -10.95 6.86
C VAL A 14 1.08 -11.49 5.68
N THR A 15 1.91 -10.67 5.04
CA THR A 15 2.68 -11.10 3.88
C THR A 15 3.81 -12.03 4.29
N ASP A 16 3.97 -13.12 3.57
CA ASP A 16 5.08 -14.06 3.71
C ASP A 16 6.17 -13.84 2.64
N ASN A 17 5.93 -12.93 1.69
CA ASN A 17 6.85 -12.62 0.61
C ASN A 17 7.76 -11.44 0.97
N ILE A 18 9.07 -11.68 0.96
CA ILE A 18 10.07 -10.68 1.37
C ILE A 18 10.06 -9.41 0.49
N TYR A 19 9.83 -9.54 -0.81
CA TYR A 19 9.80 -8.39 -1.73
C TYR A 19 8.55 -7.53 -1.51
N ARG A 20 7.40 -8.17 -1.26
CA ARG A 20 6.16 -7.45 -0.92
C ARG A 20 6.27 -6.79 0.46
N LEU A 21 6.87 -7.48 1.42
CA LEU A 21 7.17 -6.94 2.75
C LEU A 21 8.01 -5.66 2.68
N GLU A 22 9.08 -5.67 1.89
CA GLU A 22 9.92 -4.49 1.66
C GLU A 22 9.14 -3.37 0.97
N LEU A 23 8.35 -3.70 -0.06
CA LEU A 23 7.50 -2.71 -0.75
C LEU A 23 6.55 -2.01 0.22
N TYR A 24 5.85 -2.76 1.08
CA TYR A 24 4.92 -2.17 2.05
C TYR A 24 5.63 -1.31 3.11
N LYS A 25 6.80 -1.75 3.59
CA LYS A 25 7.61 -0.97 4.53
C LYS A 25 8.13 0.33 3.92
N ASN A 26 8.58 0.28 2.67
CA ASN A 26 9.06 1.46 1.96
C ASN A 26 7.95 2.51 1.86
N PHE A 27 6.75 2.12 1.43
CA PHE A 27 5.63 3.05 1.38
C PHE A 27 5.19 3.55 2.76
N LEU A 28 5.28 2.73 3.81
CA LEU A 28 4.97 3.17 5.18
C LEU A 28 5.93 4.24 5.69
N ASN A 29 7.23 4.09 5.38
CA ASN A 29 8.25 5.07 5.74
C ASN A 29 8.05 6.37 4.93
N ASP A 30 7.88 6.22 3.60
CA ASP A 30 7.63 7.31 2.67
C ASP A 30 6.47 8.21 3.10
N ILE A 31 5.34 7.65 3.55
CA ILE A 31 4.18 8.43 4.03
C ILE A 31 4.36 8.96 5.47
N SER A 32 5.29 8.40 6.24
CA SER A 32 5.57 8.87 7.60
C SER A 32 6.46 10.11 7.61
N ASP A 33 7.33 10.23 6.60
CA ASP A 33 8.27 11.34 6.44
C ASP A 33 7.76 12.43 5.48
N MET A 34 6.52 12.30 5.01
CA MET A 34 5.97 13.14 3.95
C MET A 34 5.54 14.53 4.42
N ALA A 35 5.93 15.56 3.67
CA ALA A 35 5.34 16.90 3.76
C ALA A 35 4.02 16.98 2.96
N PHE A 36 3.05 17.78 3.42
CA PHE A 36 1.72 17.93 2.81
C PHE A 36 1.73 18.22 1.30
N THR A 37 2.77 18.88 0.77
CA THR A 37 2.86 19.27 -0.64
C THR A 37 3.15 18.10 -1.60
N THR A 38 3.62 16.94 -1.12
CA THR A 38 3.95 15.77 -1.97
C THR A 38 2.97 14.61 -1.81
N GLU A 39 1.86 14.81 -1.08
CA GLU A 39 0.89 13.76 -0.75
C GLU A 39 0.24 13.15 -2.00
N LYS A 40 -0.14 13.97 -2.98
CA LYS A 40 -0.81 13.49 -4.20
C LYS A 40 0.09 12.61 -5.07
N ASP A 41 1.35 13.00 -5.26
CA ASP A 41 2.30 12.22 -6.07
C ASP A 41 2.60 10.88 -5.42
N MET A 42 2.69 10.84 -4.09
CA MET A 42 2.86 9.59 -3.36
C MET A 42 1.64 8.67 -3.48
N ILE A 43 0.43 9.21 -3.31
CA ILE A 43 -0.80 8.44 -3.48
C ILE A 43 -0.86 7.84 -4.90
N ASN A 44 -0.50 8.61 -5.93
CA ASN A 44 -0.44 8.14 -7.31
C ASN A 44 0.59 7.00 -7.47
N LYS A 45 1.78 7.17 -6.91
CA LYS A 45 2.85 6.17 -6.95
C LYS A 45 2.42 4.88 -6.24
N MET A 46 1.80 4.97 -5.08
CA MET A 46 1.23 3.84 -4.35
C MET A 46 0.18 3.12 -5.19
N TYR A 47 -0.78 3.87 -5.74
CA TYR A 47 -1.88 3.31 -6.52
C TYR A 47 -1.38 2.52 -7.73
N VAL A 48 -0.43 3.06 -8.50
CA VAL A 48 0.15 2.38 -9.68
C VAL A 48 0.87 1.08 -9.27
N ASN A 49 1.73 1.14 -8.23
CA ASN A 49 2.50 -0.03 -7.80
C ASN A 49 1.58 -1.14 -7.27
N PHE A 50 0.62 -0.79 -6.41
CA PHE A 50 -0.29 -1.77 -5.83
C PHE A 50 -1.29 -2.32 -6.83
N SER A 51 -1.71 -1.55 -7.83
CA SER A 51 -2.55 -2.06 -8.91
C SER A 51 -1.80 -3.09 -9.76
N GLY A 52 -0.52 -2.84 -10.07
CA GLY A 52 0.34 -3.81 -10.75
C GLY A 52 0.55 -5.08 -9.92
N LEU A 53 0.79 -4.93 -8.62
CA LEU A 53 0.92 -6.05 -7.69
C LEU A 53 -0.37 -6.90 -7.67
N PHE A 54 -1.53 -6.24 -7.57
CA PHE A 54 -2.84 -6.86 -7.51
C PHE A 54 -3.20 -7.61 -8.80
N ALA A 55 -2.77 -7.10 -9.96
CA ALA A 55 -3.06 -7.70 -11.27
C ALA A 55 -2.18 -8.91 -11.61
N HIS A 56 -0.96 -8.98 -11.06
CA HIS A 56 0.07 -9.91 -11.55
C HIS A 56 0.68 -10.83 -10.49
N SER A 57 0.24 -10.75 -9.23
CA SER A 57 0.83 -11.54 -8.14
C SER A 57 -0.11 -12.63 -7.62
N GLU A 58 0.46 -13.78 -7.30
CA GLU A 58 -0.20 -14.81 -6.50
C GLU A 58 -0.21 -14.35 -5.03
N LEU A 59 -1.23 -13.56 -4.69
CA LEU A 59 -1.49 -13.10 -3.32
C LEU A 59 -2.33 -14.15 -2.59
N ASP A 60 -2.00 -14.42 -1.33
CA ASP A 60 -2.89 -15.19 -0.48
C ASP A 60 -4.22 -14.42 -0.26
N LYS A 61 -5.26 -15.14 0.15
CA LYS A 61 -6.62 -14.57 0.31
C LYS A 61 -6.67 -13.40 1.30
N LYS A 62 -5.87 -13.45 2.37
CA LYS A 62 -5.84 -12.42 3.42
C LYS A 62 -5.10 -11.19 2.94
N GLU A 63 -3.91 -11.36 2.37
CA GLU A 63 -3.13 -10.28 1.77
C GLU A 63 -3.91 -9.60 0.64
N TYR A 64 -4.53 -10.39 -0.27
CA TYR A 64 -5.38 -9.90 -1.35
C TYR A 64 -6.53 -9.02 -0.83
N GLY A 65 -7.23 -9.48 0.22
CA GLY A 65 -8.36 -8.75 0.80
C GLY A 65 -7.94 -7.39 1.37
N ILE A 66 -6.79 -7.33 2.02
CA ILE A 66 -6.26 -6.09 2.61
C ILE A 66 -5.73 -5.17 1.50
N LEU A 67 -5.04 -5.71 0.49
CA LEU A 67 -4.53 -4.93 -0.64
C LEU A 67 -5.68 -4.30 -1.44
N LYS A 68 -6.78 -5.04 -1.61
CA LYS A 68 -8.00 -4.49 -2.22
C LYS A 68 -8.56 -3.30 -1.42
N GLN A 69 -8.58 -3.39 -0.08
CA GLN A 69 -9.02 -2.28 0.77
C GLN A 69 -8.09 -1.06 0.62
N LEU A 70 -6.78 -1.29 0.49
CA LEU A 70 -5.81 -0.22 0.25
C LEU A 70 -6.11 0.50 -1.06
N LEU A 71 -6.30 -0.25 -2.15
CA LEU A 71 -6.60 0.32 -3.47
C LEU A 71 -7.91 1.13 -3.46
N GLN A 72 -8.96 0.59 -2.84
CA GLN A 72 -10.24 1.31 -2.69
C GLN A 72 -10.12 2.58 -1.84
N HIS A 73 -9.19 2.61 -0.88
CA HIS A 73 -8.93 3.82 -0.11
C HIS A 73 -8.19 4.85 -0.97
N LEU A 74 -7.16 4.43 -1.72
CA LEU A 74 -6.39 5.30 -2.60
C LEU A 74 -7.27 5.92 -3.71
N GLU A 75 -8.18 5.17 -4.32
CA GLU A 75 -9.12 5.68 -5.33
C GLU A 75 -10.04 6.79 -4.82
N LYS A 76 -10.36 6.81 -3.53
CA LYS A 76 -11.23 7.85 -2.94
C LYS A 76 -10.48 9.15 -2.65
N VAL A 77 -9.16 9.08 -2.54
CA VAL A 77 -8.30 10.23 -2.21
C VAL A 77 -7.63 10.79 -3.48
N HIS A 78 -7.57 9.99 -4.56
CA HIS A 78 -7.12 10.39 -5.90
C HIS A 78 -8.07 11.42 -6.55
#